data_AF-A0A538J861-F1
#
_entry.id   AF-A0A538J861-F1
#
_cell.length_a   1.000
_cell.length_b   1.000
_cell.length_c   1.000
_cell.angle_alpha   90.00
_cell.angle_beta   90.00
_cell.angle_gamma   90.00
#
_symmetry.space_group_name_H-M   'P 1'
#
loop_
_entity.id
_entity.type
_entity.pdbx_description
1 polymer ?
#
loop_
_entity_poly.entity_id
_entity_poly.type
_entity_poly.pdbx_seq_one_letter_code
_entity_poly.pdbx_strand_id
1 'polypeptide(L)'
;MPRGQASGLIRVIARLRPPPLAAAYGRSLAATGSSRRLDVRSSSARAYLVRLADAQTRATAQLRRAIPQARVGRRFRIVLDGLTVMLPARRLPQLVRLGFVTKVYASLRYTEELNRSPSVIGADEIRRIAGADGTGIKIGIVDDGIDQTNPFFDPTGFAYPPGFPRGGRKWTSQKVIVAKTFPGPNSGRPGRLGVDPDSSFHGTHVAGIAAGDSGTTAPAGGDHPLVTGLSGVAPRAWLGNYRVFTVPTPIG
;
A
#
# COMPACT_ATOMS: atom_id res chain seq x y z
N MET A 1 1.12 -25.65 -12.34
CA MET A 1 -0.08 -25.11 -11.67
C MET A 1 0.29 -24.71 -10.24
N PRO A 2 0.21 -23.43 -9.83
CA PRO A 2 0.57 -23.04 -8.47
C PRO A 2 -0.38 -23.65 -7.43
N ARG A 3 0.19 -24.24 -6.36
CA ARG A 3 -0.55 -24.94 -5.30
C ARG A 3 -1.25 -23.93 -4.38
N GLY A 4 -2.56 -23.79 -4.60
CA GLY A 4 -3.50 -23.01 -3.77
C GLY A 4 -4.97 -23.16 -4.22
N GLN A 5 -5.27 -24.04 -5.17
CA GLN A 5 -6.57 -24.21 -5.81
C GLN A 5 -7.41 -25.34 -5.21
N ALA A 6 -7.38 -25.57 -3.90
CA ALA A 6 -8.17 -26.63 -3.27
C ALA A 6 -9.71 -26.46 -3.40
N SER A 7 -10.19 -25.32 -3.92
CA SER A 7 -11.64 -25.06 -4.18
C SER A 7 -11.99 -24.83 -5.65
N GLY A 8 -11.01 -24.83 -6.57
CA GLY A 8 -11.22 -24.42 -7.97
C GLY A 8 -11.68 -22.96 -8.16
N LEU A 9 -11.72 -22.15 -7.09
CA LEU A 9 -12.00 -20.72 -7.13
C LEU A 9 -10.71 -19.94 -7.40
N ILE A 10 -10.79 -18.94 -8.27
CA ILE A 10 -9.74 -17.98 -8.55
C ILE A 10 -10.19 -16.58 -8.14
N ARG A 11 -9.23 -15.74 -7.77
CA ARG A 11 -9.45 -14.30 -7.59
C ARG A 11 -8.87 -13.56 -8.78
N VAL A 12 -9.67 -12.66 -9.35
CA VAL A 12 -9.26 -11.76 -10.43
C VAL A 12 -9.68 -10.33 -10.11
N ILE A 13 -9.08 -9.37 -10.79
CA ILE A 13 -9.53 -7.97 -10.80
C ILE A 13 -10.21 -7.72 -12.14
N ALA A 14 -11.52 -7.48 -12.13
CA ALA A 14 -12.28 -7.11 -13.30
C ALA A 14 -12.32 -5.58 -13.40
N ARG A 15 -11.66 -5.01 -14.41
CA ARG A 15 -11.75 -3.59 -14.77
C ARG A 15 -13.10 -3.34 -15.42
N LEU A 16 -13.75 -2.26 -15.00
CA LEU A 16 -15.04 -1.85 -15.51
C LEU A 16 -14.91 -0.83 -16.65
N ARG A 17 -16.03 -0.58 -17.33
CA ARG A 17 -16.09 0.32 -18.48
C ARG A 17 -15.89 1.81 -18.14
N PRO A 18 -16.52 2.38 -17.10
CA PRO A 18 -16.32 3.79 -16.76
C PRO A 18 -14.84 4.09 -16.49
N PRO A 19 -14.34 5.29 -16.84
CA PRO A 19 -12.99 5.67 -16.46
C PRO A 19 -12.87 5.80 -14.94
N PRO A 20 -11.69 5.51 -14.35
CA PRO A 20 -11.45 5.83 -12.95
C PRO A 20 -11.47 7.34 -12.70
N LEU A 21 -11.69 7.77 -11.45
CA LEU A 21 -11.71 9.19 -11.08
C LEU A 21 -10.47 9.95 -11.58
N ALA A 22 -9.28 9.35 -11.47
CA ALA A 22 -8.02 9.96 -11.90
C ALA A 22 -7.97 10.22 -13.42
N ALA A 23 -8.70 9.44 -14.23
CA ALA A 23 -8.76 9.62 -15.68
C ALA A 23 -9.94 10.50 -16.12
N ALA A 24 -11.00 10.58 -15.31
CA ALA A 24 -12.21 11.33 -15.63
C ALA A 24 -11.99 12.86 -15.69
N TYR A 25 -11.05 13.36 -14.91
CA TYR A 25 -10.74 14.80 -14.82
C TYR A 25 -9.37 15.16 -15.41
N GLY A 26 -8.64 14.20 -15.99
CA GLY A 26 -7.32 14.41 -16.60
C GLY A 26 -7.34 15.02 -18.00
N ARG A 27 -8.52 15.37 -18.55
CA ARG A 27 -8.70 15.86 -19.93
C ARG A 27 -9.72 16.99 -20.06
N SER A 28 -9.68 17.99 -19.18
CA SER A 28 -10.35 19.27 -19.50
C SER A 28 -9.41 20.11 -20.36
N LEU A 29 -9.91 20.81 -21.37
CA LEU A 29 -9.14 21.72 -22.23
C LEU A 29 -8.47 22.90 -21.47
N ALA A 30 -8.78 23.06 -20.17
CA ALA A 30 -8.10 23.99 -19.25
C ALA A 30 -6.93 23.34 -18.47
N ALA A 31 -6.61 22.06 -18.72
CA ALA A 31 -5.59 21.30 -17.96
C ALA A 31 -4.28 21.08 -18.74
N THR A 32 -4.12 21.67 -19.92
CA THR A 32 -2.80 21.80 -20.57
C THR A 32 -1.98 22.83 -19.80
N GLY A 33 -1.22 22.38 -18.80
CA GLY A 33 -0.20 23.20 -18.14
C GLY A 33 -0.20 23.25 -16.62
N SER A 34 -1.17 22.63 -15.91
CA SER A 34 -1.08 22.52 -14.45
C SER A 34 -1.12 21.07 -13.99
N SER A 35 -0.05 20.64 -13.33
CA SER A 35 0.05 19.36 -12.61
C SER A 35 -0.79 19.40 -11.32
N ARG A 36 -2.08 19.75 -11.43
CA ARG A 36 -2.95 19.90 -10.27
C ARG A 36 -3.17 18.52 -9.65
N ARG A 37 -2.70 18.35 -8.41
CA ARG A 37 -2.94 17.14 -7.61
C ARG A 37 -4.43 16.83 -7.58
N LEU A 38 -4.79 15.56 -7.82
CA LEU A 38 -6.18 15.11 -7.79
C LEU A 38 -6.78 15.33 -6.39
N ASP A 39 -7.75 16.25 -6.28
CA ASP A 39 -8.54 16.44 -5.06
C ASP A 39 -9.78 15.54 -5.07
N VAL A 40 -9.66 14.39 -4.41
CA VAL A 40 -10.73 13.41 -4.26
C VAL A 40 -11.89 13.88 -3.37
N ARG A 41 -11.76 15.02 -2.68
CA ARG A 41 -12.77 15.59 -1.78
C ARG A 41 -13.59 16.71 -2.42
N SER A 42 -13.18 17.20 -3.58
CA SER A 42 -13.96 18.18 -4.34
C SER A 42 -15.40 17.70 -4.61
N SER A 43 -16.34 18.64 -4.75
CA SER A 43 -17.76 18.31 -5.03
C SER A 43 -17.90 17.50 -6.32
N SER A 44 -17.15 17.84 -7.37
CA SER A 44 -17.12 17.13 -8.65
C SER A 44 -16.54 15.71 -8.50
N ALA A 45 -15.45 15.53 -7.74
CA ALA A 45 -14.90 14.20 -7.47
C ALA A 45 -15.89 13.34 -6.69
N ARG A 46 -16.52 13.88 -5.64
CA ARG A 46 -17.55 13.18 -4.85
C ARG A 46 -18.74 12.77 -5.72
N ALA A 47 -19.27 13.67 -6.55
CA ALA A 47 -20.36 13.36 -7.47
C ALA A 47 -19.97 12.27 -8.48
N TYR A 48 -18.73 12.28 -8.99
CA TYR A 48 -18.25 11.23 -9.88
C TYR A 48 -18.11 9.88 -9.17
N LEU A 49 -17.62 9.87 -7.93
CA LEU A 49 -17.49 8.65 -7.14
C LEU A 49 -18.84 8.01 -6.81
N VAL A 50 -19.90 8.80 -6.67
CA VAL A 50 -21.29 8.29 -6.56
C VAL A 50 -21.70 7.61 -7.87
N ARG A 51 -21.49 8.25 -9.02
CA ARG A 51 -21.80 7.63 -10.34
C ARG A 51 -21.05 6.31 -10.55
N LEU A 52 -19.77 6.24 -10.18
CA LEU A 52 -18.99 5.00 -10.23
C LEU A 52 -19.57 3.93 -9.29
N ALA A 53 -19.97 4.31 -8.08
CA ALA A 53 -20.57 3.37 -7.13
C ALA A 53 -21.88 2.76 -7.67
N ASP A 54 -22.73 3.57 -8.31
CA ASP A 54 -23.97 3.10 -8.92
C ASP A 54 -23.71 2.15 -10.10
N ALA A 55 -22.74 2.50 -10.95
CA ALA A 55 -22.31 1.64 -12.05
C ALA A 55 -21.77 0.29 -11.55
N GLN A 56 -20.95 0.30 -10.50
CA GLN A 56 -20.42 -0.89 -9.85
C GLN A 56 -21.52 -1.76 -9.22
N THR A 57 -22.56 -1.14 -8.65
CA THR A 57 -23.71 -1.86 -8.08
C THR A 57 -24.52 -2.55 -9.17
N ARG A 58 -24.79 -1.88 -10.30
CA ARG A 58 -25.44 -2.51 -11.47
C ARG A 58 -24.60 -3.66 -12.04
N ALA A 59 -23.29 -3.46 -12.20
CA ALA A 59 -22.36 -4.50 -12.65
C ALA A 59 -22.34 -5.70 -11.70
N THR A 60 -22.35 -5.45 -10.38
CA THR A 60 -22.39 -6.51 -9.36
C THR A 60 -23.70 -7.32 -9.43
N ALA A 61 -24.84 -6.65 -9.65
CA ALA A 61 -26.13 -7.33 -9.82
C ALA A 61 -26.15 -8.22 -11.08
N GLN A 62 -25.65 -7.71 -12.20
CA GLN A 62 -25.52 -8.50 -13.44
C GLN A 62 -24.55 -9.68 -13.27
N LEU A 63 -23.42 -9.46 -12.61
CA LEU A 63 -22.45 -10.52 -12.29
C LEU A 63 -23.10 -11.66 -11.48
N ARG A 64 -23.85 -11.33 -10.43
CA ARG A 64 -24.51 -12.33 -9.56
C ARG A 64 -25.59 -13.12 -10.30
N ARG A 65 -26.31 -12.49 -11.23
CA ARG A 65 -27.28 -13.19 -12.08
C ARG A 65 -26.60 -14.16 -13.05
N ALA A 66 -25.50 -13.73 -13.68
CA ALA A 66 -24.79 -14.56 -14.66
C ALA A 66 -23.95 -15.68 -14.00
N ILE A 67 -23.33 -15.38 -12.87
CA ILE A 67 -22.42 -16.28 -12.13
C ILE A 67 -22.80 -16.23 -10.64
N PRO A 68 -23.81 -17.00 -10.19
CA PRO A 68 -24.27 -16.98 -8.80
C PRO A 68 -23.18 -17.33 -7.77
N GLN A 69 -22.17 -18.09 -8.17
CA GLN A 69 -21.02 -18.44 -7.32
C GLN A 69 -20.00 -17.30 -7.16
N ALA A 70 -20.11 -16.23 -7.96
CA ALA A 70 -19.16 -15.12 -7.93
C ALA A 70 -19.33 -14.28 -6.66
N ARG A 71 -18.23 -14.04 -5.96
CA ARG A 71 -18.17 -13.18 -4.78
C ARG A 71 -17.37 -11.93 -5.08
N VAL A 72 -17.99 -10.77 -4.92
CA VAL A 72 -17.33 -9.46 -5.07
C VAL A 72 -16.64 -9.10 -3.76
N GLY A 73 -15.37 -8.70 -3.85
CA GLY A 73 -14.56 -8.20 -2.74
C GLY A 73 -14.34 -6.68 -2.81
N ARG A 74 -13.07 -6.25 -2.86
CA ARG A 74 -12.68 -4.84 -2.93
C ARG A 74 -13.24 -4.17 -4.19
N ARG A 75 -13.59 -2.89 -4.04
CA ARG A 75 -14.03 -2.00 -5.10
C ARG A 75 -13.03 -0.86 -5.26
N PHE A 76 -12.46 -0.72 -6.45
CA PHE A 76 -11.52 0.34 -6.81
C PHE A 76 -12.28 1.42 -7.58
N ARG A 77 -11.99 2.71 -7.30
CA ARG A 77 -12.65 3.85 -7.98
C ARG A 77 -11.71 5.01 -8.35
N ILE A 78 -10.51 5.05 -7.76
CA ILE A 78 -9.62 6.23 -7.83
C ILE A 78 -8.65 6.12 -9.01
N VAL A 79 -7.72 5.17 -8.95
CA VAL A 79 -6.72 4.91 -10.01
C VAL A 79 -7.18 3.83 -10.99
N LEU A 80 -8.09 2.98 -10.54
CA LEU A 80 -8.73 1.91 -11.31
C LEU A 80 -10.22 1.93 -10.97
N ASP A 81 -11.09 1.79 -11.96
CA ASP A 81 -12.49 1.42 -11.75
C ASP A 81 -12.60 -0.10 -11.94
N GLY A 82 -12.82 -0.83 -10.86
CA GLY A 82 -12.71 -2.28 -10.89
C GLY A 82 -13.20 -2.99 -9.63
N LEU A 83 -13.46 -4.29 -9.77
CA LEU A 83 -13.93 -5.18 -8.72
C LEU A 83 -12.94 -6.34 -8.56
N THR A 84 -12.55 -6.68 -7.33
CA THR A 84 -11.98 -8.02 -7.10
C THR A 84 -13.14 -9.03 -7.12
N VAL A 85 -13.04 -10.05 -7.95
CA VAL A 85 -14.06 -11.10 -8.06
C VAL A 85 -13.41 -12.44 -7.76
N MET A 86 -14.02 -13.19 -6.84
CA MET A 86 -13.69 -14.59 -6.60
C MET A 86 -14.76 -15.46 -7.26
N LEU A 87 -14.38 -16.38 -8.13
CA LEU A 87 -15.29 -17.20 -8.93
C LEU A 87 -14.63 -18.52 -9.34
N PRO A 88 -15.38 -19.56 -9.72
CA PRO A 88 -14.79 -20.79 -10.27
C PRO A 88 -13.97 -20.50 -11.52
N ALA A 89 -12.78 -21.11 -11.66
CA ALA A 89 -11.87 -20.88 -12.79
C ALA A 89 -12.56 -21.10 -14.14
N ARG A 90 -13.38 -22.15 -14.25
CA ARG A 90 -14.19 -22.46 -15.45
C ARG A 90 -15.20 -21.37 -15.85
N ARG A 91 -15.55 -20.45 -14.95
CA ARG A 91 -16.48 -19.33 -15.20
C ARG A 91 -15.75 -18.06 -15.63
N LEU A 92 -14.42 -18.06 -15.70
CA LEU A 92 -13.64 -16.91 -16.15
C LEU A 92 -14.01 -16.44 -17.57
N PRO A 93 -14.17 -17.32 -18.58
CA PRO A 93 -14.60 -16.88 -19.91
C PRO A 93 -15.98 -16.20 -19.89
N GLN A 94 -16.89 -16.69 -19.05
CA GLN A 94 -18.21 -16.08 -18.88
C GLN A 94 -18.11 -14.68 -18.28
N LEU A 95 -17.23 -14.45 -17.29
CA LEU A 95 -16.97 -13.12 -16.72
C LEU A 95 -16.44 -12.15 -17.78
N VAL A 96 -15.49 -12.58 -18.62
CA VAL A 96 -14.89 -11.74 -19.67
C VAL A 96 -15.91 -11.31 -20.72
N ARG A 97 -16.91 -12.16 -21.00
CA ARG A 97 -17.99 -11.85 -21.95
C ARG A 97 -19.06 -10.91 -21.40
N LEU A 98 -19.07 -10.61 -20.10
CA LEU A 98 -20.00 -9.63 -19.54
C LEU A 98 -19.63 -8.24 -20.04
N GLY A 99 -20.54 -7.57 -20.76
CA GLY A 99 -20.23 -6.32 -21.46
C GLY A 99 -19.70 -5.19 -20.58
N PHE A 100 -19.95 -5.21 -19.26
CA PHE A 100 -19.41 -4.20 -18.34
C PHE A 100 -17.92 -4.41 -17.98
N VAL A 101 -17.33 -5.58 -18.29
CA VAL A 101 -15.92 -5.90 -18.05
C VAL A 101 -15.10 -5.52 -19.28
N THR A 102 -14.04 -4.73 -19.09
CA THR A 102 -13.14 -4.33 -20.19
C THR A 102 -11.82 -5.07 -20.18
N LYS A 103 -11.35 -5.48 -19.00
CA LYS A 103 -10.11 -6.26 -18.84
C LYS A 103 -10.16 -7.05 -17.54
N VAL A 104 -9.53 -8.23 -17.52
CA VAL A 104 -9.37 -9.05 -16.32
C VAL A 104 -7.90 -9.24 -16.03
N TYR A 105 -7.50 -9.00 -14.78
CA TYR A 105 -6.14 -9.20 -14.29
C TYR A 105 -6.10 -10.34 -13.27
N ALA A 106 -5.03 -11.14 -13.30
CA ALA A 106 -4.78 -12.13 -12.25
C ALA A 106 -4.48 -11.42 -10.92
N SER A 107 -5.10 -11.89 -9.83
CA SER A 107 -4.75 -11.44 -8.47
C SER A 107 -3.64 -12.35 -7.94
N LEU A 108 -2.39 -12.01 -8.21
CA LEU A 108 -1.23 -12.78 -7.76
C LEU A 108 -0.92 -12.49 -6.28
N ARG A 109 -0.39 -13.50 -5.58
CA ARG A 109 0.22 -13.34 -4.26
C ARG A 109 1.71 -13.13 -4.49
N TYR A 110 2.24 -12.04 -3.93
CA TYR A 110 3.66 -11.80 -3.84
C TYR A 110 4.12 -12.12 -2.41
N THR A 111 5.35 -12.58 -2.28
CA THR A 111 6.05 -12.79 -1.02
C THR A 111 7.29 -11.91 -1.02
N GLU A 112 7.73 -11.48 0.16
CA GLU A 112 9.00 -10.77 0.28
C GLU A 112 10.15 -11.65 -0.18
N GLU A 113 11.08 -11.07 -0.92
CA GLU A 113 12.42 -11.61 -1.07
C GLU A 113 13.29 -10.85 -0.07
N LEU A 114 13.89 -11.56 0.89
CA LEU A 114 14.79 -11.01 1.89
C LEU A 114 16.01 -10.39 1.19
N ASN A 115 15.95 -9.09 0.94
CA ASN A 115 17.07 -8.36 0.36
C ASN A 115 17.93 -7.79 1.49
N ARG A 116 19.20 -8.21 1.52
CA ARG A 116 20.24 -7.56 2.32
C ARG A 116 20.35 -6.08 1.91
N SER A 117 20.54 -5.23 2.91
CA SER A 117 20.69 -3.78 2.79
C SER A 117 21.69 -3.35 1.71
N PRO A 118 21.45 -2.25 0.99
CA PRO A 118 22.49 -1.59 0.24
C PRO A 118 23.41 -0.87 1.25
N SER A 119 24.53 -1.48 1.57
CA SER A 119 25.71 -0.68 1.88
C SER A 119 26.11 0.09 0.60
N VAL A 120 26.43 1.37 0.76
CA VAL A 120 27.09 2.21 -0.25
C VAL A 120 26.19 2.78 -1.38
N ILE A 121 25.39 3.81 -1.09
CA ILE A 121 24.80 4.68 -2.14
C ILE A 121 25.09 6.17 -1.90
N GLY A 122 26.25 6.54 -1.35
CA GLY A 122 26.74 7.93 -1.31
C GLY A 122 25.80 8.98 -0.67
N ALA A 123 24.75 8.57 0.04
CA ALA A 123 23.71 9.46 0.53
C ALA A 123 24.24 10.48 1.55
N ASP A 124 25.29 10.11 2.26
CA ASP A 124 26.02 10.96 3.20
C ASP A 124 26.63 12.19 2.53
N GLU A 125 27.03 12.05 1.26
CA GLU A 125 27.67 13.12 0.48
C GLU A 125 26.62 14.13 -0.03
N ILE A 126 25.49 13.66 -0.56
CA ILE A 126 24.38 14.53 -0.98
C ILE A 126 23.80 15.31 0.20
N ARG A 127 23.62 14.69 1.38
CA ARG A 127 23.14 15.39 2.57
C ARG A 127 24.07 16.55 2.98
N ARG A 128 25.37 16.29 2.98
CA ARG A 128 26.39 17.28 3.39
C ARG A 128 26.49 18.45 2.41
N ILE A 129 26.30 18.20 1.12
CA ILE A 129 26.45 19.20 0.05
C ILE A 129 25.16 20.00 -0.18
N ALA A 130 23.99 19.37 -0.08
CA ALA A 130 22.72 19.99 -0.45
C ALA A 130 21.84 20.44 0.74
N GLY A 131 22.19 20.09 1.99
CA GLY A 131 21.36 20.37 3.17
C GLY A 131 19.99 19.68 3.14
N ALA A 132 19.81 18.66 2.29
CA ALA A 132 18.54 18.00 2.03
C ALA A 132 18.36 16.78 2.95
N ASP A 133 17.87 17.01 4.17
CA ASP A 133 17.63 15.98 5.19
C ASP A 133 16.23 15.36 5.13
N GLY A 134 15.39 15.78 4.19
CA GLY A 134 14.00 15.31 4.05
C GLY A 134 12.96 16.12 4.84
N THR A 135 13.33 17.25 5.45
CA THR A 135 12.38 18.14 6.13
C THR A 135 11.20 18.48 5.21
N GLY A 136 9.97 18.32 5.74
CA GLY A 136 8.74 18.58 4.98
C GLY A 136 8.25 17.40 4.12
N ILE A 137 9.10 16.41 3.87
CA ILE A 137 8.83 15.26 3.01
C ILE A 137 8.11 14.14 3.77
N LYS A 138 7.21 13.45 3.08
CA LYS A 138 6.48 12.28 3.60
C LYS A 138 6.77 11.10 2.68
N ILE A 139 7.31 10.02 3.22
CA ILE A 139 7.68 8.82 2.49
C ILE A 139 6.71 7.70 2.88
N GLY A 140 6.00 7.14 1.90
CA GLY A 140 5.11 5.99 2.11
C GLY A 140 5.85 4.69 1.83
N ILE A 141 5.88 3.78 2.80
CA ILE A 141 6.48 2.46 2.68
C ILE A 141 5.35 1.44 2.50
N VAL A 142 5.41 0.69 1.41
CA VAL A 142 4.41 -0.32 1.04
C VAL A 142 5.07 -1.69 1.18
N ASP A 143 4.95 -2.28 2.36
CA ASP A 143 5.76 -3.44 2.76
C ASP A 143 5.01 -4.33 3.78
N ASP A 144 5.72 -5.05 4.63
CA ASP A 144 5.22 -5.93 5.68
C ASP A 144 4.80 -5.22 6.97
N GLY A 145 5.18 -3.95 7.14
CA GLY A 145 4.86 -3.11 8.28
C GLY A 145 6.06 -2.26 8.72
N ILE A 146 5.81 -1.20 9.49
CA ILE A 146 6.88 -0.46 10.20
C ILE A 146 6.59 -0.61 11.68
N ASP A 147 7.58 -1.10 12.43
CA ASP A 147 7.58 -1.00 13.88
C ASP A 147 7.93 0.43 14.27
N GLN A 148 6.90 1.21 14.59
CA GLN A 148 7.06 2.60 15.01
C GLN A 148 7.70 2.78 16.39
N THR A 149 7.94 1.69 17.13
CA THR A 149 8.60 1.74 18.46
C THR A 149 10.11 1.53 18.36
N ASN A 150 10.62 1.20 17.17
CA ASN A 150 12.06 1.06 16.95
C ASN A 150 12.78 2.41 17.24
N PRO A 151 13.89 2.41 18.02
CA PRO A 151 14.66 3.61 18.34
C PRO A 151 15.17 4.41 17.14
N PHE A 152 15.24 3.79 15.94
CA PHE A 152 15.61 4.48 14.70
C PHE A 152 14.50 5.40 14.16
N PHE A 153 13.32 5.38 14.78
CA PHE A 153 12.17 6.22 14.45
C PHE A 153 11.66 7.01 15.67
N ASP A 154 12.58 7.51 16.49
CA ASP A 154 12.27 8.35 17.65
C ASP A 154 11.44 9.57 17.21
N PRO A 155 10.24 9.77 17.77
CA PRO A 155 9.39 10.91 17.42
C PRO A 155 9.91 12.26 17.96
N THR A 156 10.98 12.28 18.74
CA THR A 156 11.53 13.50 19.35
C THR A 156 11.88 14.54 18.28
N GLY A 157 11.39 15.76 18.45
CA GLY A 157 11.59 16.84 17.48
C GLY A 157 10.73 16.74 16.21
N PHE A 158 9.76 15.82 16.17
CA PHE A 158 8.69 15.78 15.17
C PHE A 158 7.35 16.20 15.76
N ALA A 159 6.53 16.86 14.94
CA ALA A 159 5.12 17.07 15.18
C ALA A 159 4.31 16.38 14.09
N TYR A 160 3.07 15.98 14.40
CA TYR A 160 2.15 15.50 13.36
C TYR A 160 1.87 16.63 12.35
N PRO A 161 2.07 16.41 11.04
CA PRO A 161 1.64 17.37 10.04
C PRO A 161 0.11 17.41 9.95
N PRO A 162 -0.49 18.51 9.44
CA PRO A 162 -1.94 18.63 9.33
C PRO A 162 -2.62 17.43 8.64
N GLY A 163 -3.65 16.89 9.30
CA GLY A 163 -4.41 15.74 8.80
C GLY A 163 -3.78 14.37 9.03
N PHE A 164 -2.87 14.26 10.01
CA PHE A 164 -2.27 13.02 10.52
C PHE A 164 -2.44 12.94 12.06
N PRO A 165 -2.34 11.74 12.68
CA PRO A 165 -2.07 10.44 12.07
C PRO A 165 -3.22 9.92 11.20
N ARG A 166 -2.92 8.96 10.31
CA ARG A 166 -3.94 8.28 9.48
C ARG A 166 -3.92 6.78 9.68
N GLY A 167 -5.09 6.18 9.82
CA GLY A 167 -5.24 4.74 10.02
C GLY A 167 -5.18 4.37 11.51
N GLY A 168 -4.56 3.25 11.84
CA GLY A 168 -4.54 2.74 13.21
C GLY A 168 -3.59 3.52 14.12
N ARG A 169 -4.14 4.42 14.95
CA ARG A 169 -3.39 5.37 15.79
C ARG A 169 -2.37 4.73 16.75
N LYS A 170 -2.64 3.49 17.19
CA LYS A 170 -1.72 2.75 18.08
C LYS A 170 -0.43 2.30 17.41
N TRP A 171 -0.37 2.31 16.08
CA TRP A 171 0.80 1.96 15.28
C TRP A 171 1.42 3.18 14.59
N THR A 172 1.17 4.38 15.13
CA THR A 172 1.70 5.63 14.60
C THR A 172 2.42 6.42 15.68
N SER A 173 3.38 7.23 15.26
CA SER A 173 4.10 8.22 16.06
C SER A 173 4.24 9.53 15.26
N GLN A 174 4.75 10.59 15.88
CA GLN A 174 5.03 11.84 15.16
C GLN A 174 6.06 11.65 14.03
N LYS A 175 6.86 10.57 14.08
CA LYS A 175 7.74 10.12 12.99
C LYS A 175 7.01 9.24 11.97
N VAL A 176 6.30 8.20 12.44
CA VAL A 176 5.52 7.26 11.61
C VAL A 176 4.05 7.67 11.61
N ILE A 177 3.65 8.53 10.68
CA ILE A 177 2.38 9.26 10.72
C ILE A 177 1.19 8.53 10.08
N VAL A 178 1.42 7.42 9.37
CA VAL A 178 0.35 6.57 8.81
C VAL A 178 0.56 5.12 9.23
N ALA A 179 -0.53 4.42 9.55
CA ALA A 179 -0.54 2.97 9.66
C ALA A 179 -1.82 2.40 9.03
N LYS A 180 -1.71 1.87 7.81
CA LYS A 180 -2.82 1.27 7.07
C LYS A 180 -2.47 -0.14 6.64
N THR A 181 -3.35 -1.09 6.98
CA THR A 181 -3.18 -2.50 6.62
C THR A 181 -4.15 -2.89 5.52
N PHE A 182 -3.66 -3.67 4.55
CA PHE A 182 -4.44 -4.17 3.42
C PHE A 182 -4.51 -5.69 3.46
N PRO A 183 -5.31 -6.28 4.39
CA PRO A 183 -5.38 -7.73 4.56
C PRO A 183 -5.77 -8.42 3.26
N GLY A 184 -4.99 -9.45 2.92
CA GLY A 184 -5.30 -10.42 1.87
C GLY A 184 -6.41 -11.40 2.29
N PRO A 185 -6.89 -12.24 1.36
CA PRO A 185 -7.68 -13.41 1.75
C PRO A 185 -6.85 -14.31 2.69
N ASN A 186 -7.51 -14.92 3.67
CA ASN A 186 -6.90 -15.86 4.62
C ASN A 186 -5.76 -15.27 5.47
N SER A 187 -5.66 -13.93 5.59
CA SER A 187 -4.64 -13.24 6.38
C SER A 187 -4.81 -13.41 7.90
N GLY A 188 -5.90 -14.04 8.35
CA GLY A 188 -6.20 -14.25 9.77
C GLY A 188 -6.36 -12.95 10.57
N ARG A 189 -6.23 -13.07 11.90
CA ARG A 189 -6.12 -11.92 12.82
C ARG A 189 -4.78 -11.16 12.67
N PRO A 190 -3.62 -11.82 12.54
CA PRO A 190 -2.32 -11.13 12.45
C PRO A 190 -2.23 -10.20 11.24
N GLY A 191 -2.78 -10.60 10.09
CA GLY A 191 -2.83 -9.77 8.89
C GLY A 191 -3.71 -8.52 8.98
N ARG A 192 -4.37 -8.27 10.12
CA ARG A 192 -5.11 -7.03 10.42
C ARG A 192 -4.32 -6.04 11.27
N LEU A 193 -3.16 -6.44 11.79
CA LEU A 193 -2.29 -5.56 12.57
C LEU A 193 -1.61 -4.52 11.66
N GLY A 194 -1.31 -3.33 12.19
CA GLY A 194 -0.51 -2.31 11.50
C GLY A 194 0.95 -2.72 11.32
N VAL A 195 1.47 -3.46 12.30
CA VAL A 195 2.75 -4.14 12.32
C VAL A 195 2.54 -5.43 13.13
N ASP A 196 3.15 -6.51 12.68
CA ASP A 196 3.08 -7.81 13.32
C ASP A 196 4.49 -8.14 13.85
N PRO A 197 4.69 -8.19 15.18
CA PRO A 197 6.03 -8.33 15.74
C PRO A 197 6.72 -9.64 15.34
N ASP A 198 5.96 -10.65 14.92
CA ASP A 198 6.49 -11.95 14.53
C ASP A 198 6.88 -12.01 13.03
N SER A 199 6.51 -11.01 12.22
CA SER A 199 6.69 -11.07 10.76
C SER A 199 6.97 -9.76 10.04
N SER A 200 6.92 -8.62 10.72
CA SER A 200 7.05 -7.28 10.11
C SER A 200 8.42 -6.65 10.37
N PHE A 201 9.46 -7.25 9.77
CA PHE A 201 10.85 -6.81 9.94
C PHE A 201 11.40 -6.09 8.70
N HIS A 202 11.00 -6.53 7.50
CA HIS A 202 11.55 -6.05 6.24
C HIS A 202 11.18 -4.58 5.99
N GLY A 203 9.91 -4.21 6.21
CA GLY A 203 9.41 -2.85 6.06
C GLY A 203 9.99 -1.88 7.08
N THR A 204 10.27 -2.34 8.31
CA THR A 204 11.01 -1.57 9.33
C THR A 204 12.43 -1.27 8.84
N HIS A 205 13.10 -2.25 8.27
CA HIS A 205 14.44 -2.08 7.70
C HIS A 205 14.44 -1.14 6.47
N VAL A 206 13.50 -1.31 5.53
CA VAL A 206 13.32 -0.42 4.37
C VAL A 206 13.02 1.02 4.82
N ALA A 207 12.18 1.19 5.83
CA ALA A 207 11.89 2.50 6.41
C ALA A 207 13.14 3.14 7.05
N GLY A 208 14.01 2.32 7.66
CA GLY A 208 15.29 2.76 8.24
C GLY A 208 16.23 3.33 7.18
N ILE A 209 16.40 2.62 6.05
CA ILE A 209 17.18 3.12 4.91
C ILE A 209 16.61 4.45 4.42
N ALA A 210 15.29 4.56 4.30
CA ALA A 210 14.67 5.76 3.77
C ALA A 210 14.79 6.96 4.71
N ALA A 211 14.46 6.80 6.00
CA ALA A 211 14.27 7.92 6.92
C ALA A 211 14.54 7.59 8.39
N GLY A 212 15.40 6.62 8.69
CA GLY A 212 15.90 6.44 10.06
C GLY A 212 16.58 7.70 10.60
N ASP A 213 16.39 8.00 11.88
CA ASP A 213 16.94 9.20 12.51
C ASP A 213 18.47 9.23 12.46
N SER A 214 19.04 10.42 12.32
CA SER A 214 20.50 10.56 12.20
C SER A 214 21.17 10.39 13.55
N GLY A 215 22.33 9.72 13.57
CA GLY A 215 23.10 9.52 14.79
C GLY A 215 22.58 8.39 15.68
N THR A 216 21.66 7.56 15.18
CA THR A 216 21.13 6.43 15.94
C THR A 216 22.22 5.38 16.16
N THR A 217 22.21 4.78 17.35
CA THR A 217 23.08 3.66 17.69
C THR A 217 22.27 2.37 17.72
N ALA A 218 22.68 1.39 16.92
CA ALA A 218 22.21 0.02 17.03
C ALA A 218 23.07 -0.70 18.09
N PRO A 219 22.45 -1.31 19.12
CA PRO A 219 23.17 -2.09 20.12
C PRO A 219 23.80 -3.34 19.48
N ALA A 220 24.82 -3.91 20.13
CA ALA A 220 25.37 -5.18 19.69
C ALA A 220 24.32 -6.30 19.81
N GLY A 221 24.26 -7.17 18.79
CA GLY A 221 23.42 -8.37 18.75
C GLY A 221 24.24 -9.63 18.51
N GLY A 222 23.59 -10.79 18.49
CA GLY A 222 24.27 -12.07 18.24
C GLY A 222 24.87 -12.18 16.82
N ASP A 223 24.44 -11.34 15.90
CA ASP A 223 24.76 -11.35 14.47
C ASP A 223 25.44 -10.07 13.97
N HIS A 224 25.66 -9.08 14.84
CA HIS A 224 26.32 -7.81 14.48
C HIS A 224 26.93 -7.10 15.70
N PRO A 225 28.06 -6.39 15.52
CA PRO A 225 28.60 -5.53 16.56
C PRO A 225 27.71 -4.30 16.78
N LEU A 226 27.99 -3.56 17.85
CA LEU A 226 27.41 -2.23 18.05
C LEU A 226 27.78 -1.32 16.87
N VAL A 227 26.78 -0.66 16.29
CA VAL A 227 26.97 0.27 15.17
C VAL A 227 26.43 1.64 15.57
N THR A 228 27.29 2.65 15.58
CA THR A 228 26.93 4.04 15.88
C THR A 228 26.81 4.87 14.61
N GLY A 229 26.13 6.02 14.71
CA GLY A 229 26.07 6.98 13.61
C GLY A 229 25.18 6.54 12.45
N LEU A 230 24.25 5.61 12.67
CA LEU A 230 23.28 5.22 11.66
C LEU A 230 22.40 6.41 11.27
N SER A 231 22.03 6.45 10.00
CA SER A 231 21.13 7.47 9.46
C SER A 231 20.44 6.92 8.22
N GLY A 232 19.16 7.21 8.08
CA GLY A 232 18.48 7.08 6.79
C GLY A 232 18.97 8.12 5.79
N VAL A 233 18.55 7.98 4.54
CA VAL A 233 18.81 8.94 3.47
C VAL A 233 18.15 10.29 3.77
N ALA A 234 16.93 10.29 4.30
CA ALA A 234 16.12 11.47 4.61
C ALA A 234 15.65 11.46 6.08
N PRO A 235 16.55 11.66 7.05
CA PRO A 235 16.27 11.47 8.48
C PRO A 235 15.20 12.41 9.04
N ARG A 236 14.89 13.55 8.39
CA ARG A 236 13.82 14.48 8.82
C ARG A 236 12.50 14.30 8.07
N ALA A 237 12.39 13.27 7.23
CA ALA A 237 11.13 12.91 6.59
C ALA A 237 10.19 12.16 7.54
N TRP A 238 8.88 12.34 7.35
CA TRP A 238 7.87 11.50 7.98
C TRP A 238 7.67 10.19 7.23
N LEU A 239 7.38 9.12 7.95
CA LEU A 239 7.10 7.80 7.39
C LEU A 239 5.60 7.49 7.38
N GLY A 240 5.14 6.76 6.37
CA GLY A 240 3.80 6.20 6.34
C GLY A 240 3.84 4.70 6.12
N ASN A 241 3.36 3.93 7.08
CA ASN A 241 3.24 2.47 7.01
C ASN A 241 1.98 2.07 6.20
N TYR A 242 2.18 1.40 5.06
CA TYR A 242 1.15 0.80 4.22
C TYR A 242 1.39 -0.71 4.10
N ARG A 243 1.07 -1.46 5.15
CA ARG A 243 1.25 -2.91 5.23
C ARG A 243 0.39 -3.68 4.21
N VAL A 244 1.03 -4.32 3.24
CA VAL A 244 0.40 -5.14 2.19
C VAL A 244 0.77 -6.62 2.31
N PHE A 245 1.96 -6.95 2.82
CA PHE A 245 2.33 -8.33 3.14
C PHE A 245 1.73 -8.69 4.50
N THR A 246 0.65 -9.48 4.44
CA THR A 246 -0.26 -9.73 5.58
C THR A 246 -0.62 -11.20 5.74
N VAL A 247 -0.12 -12.05 4.86
CA VAL A 247 -0.38 -13.49 4.92
C VAL A 247 0.92 -14.15 5.32
N PRO A 248 0.97 -14.85 6.47
CA PRO A 248 2.15 -15.60 6.89
C PRO A 248 2.66 -16.45 5.73
N THR A 249 3.94 -16.33 5.42
CA THR A 249 4.62 -17.32 4.59
C THR A 249 4.61 -18.64 5.35
N PRO A 250 4.14 -19.75 4.77
CA PRO A 250 4.33 -21.06 5.35
C PRO A 250 5.80 -21.43 5.18
N ILE A 251 6.64 -20.88 6.04
CA ILE A 251 8.02 -21.33 6.25
C ILE A 251 8.25 -21.27 7.75
N GLY A 252 8.55 -22.44 8.30
CA GLY A 252 8.32 -22.91 9.65
C GLY A 252 7.90 -24.35 9.52
#